data_AF-A0A378VZF4-F1
#
_entry.id   AF-A0A378VZF4-F1
#
_cell.length_a   1.000
_cell.length_b   1.000
_cell.length_c   1.000
_cell.angle_alpha   90.00
_cell.angle_beta   90.00
_cell.angle_gamma   90.00
#
_symmetry.space_group_name_H-M   'P 1'
#
loop_
_entity.id
_entity.type
_entity.pdbx_description
1 polymer ?
#
loop_
_entity_poly.entity_id
_entity_poly.type
_entity_poly.pdbx_seq_one_letter_code
_entity_poly.pdbx_strand_id
1 'polypeptide(L)'
;MFIKMGVNVVFADLGNPDNLDELLKAHNVKLVWLEMPSNPLLRLVDIKALAAKAKAADALVGIDNTFATPYLQQPLDMGCDFAFHSATKYLCGHSDVLMGIVVAKTKELAQPLHDMMVHTGAIAGPTDCWLVLRGIKTLALRMEAHCKNALEIARRLEAHPAIEKCSIPACRLTNITHSPKRKCPKASAAWLRFISKTTRAKRQTA
;
A
#
# COMPACT_ATOMS: atom_id res chain seq x y z
N MET A 1 -19.41 10.75 0.87
CA MET A 1 -19.54 10.94 2.34
C MET A 1 -18.69 12.12 2.78
N PHE A 2 -17.36 12.07 2.66
CA PHE A 2 -16.45 13.13 3.11
C PHE A 2 -16.66 14.51 2.46
N ILE A 3 -17.00 14.59 1.16
CA ILE A 3 -17.32 15.86 0.49
C ILE A 3 -18.50 16.58 1.16
N LYS A 4 -19.52 15.83 1.61
CA LYS A 4 -20.68 16.41 2.33
C LYS A 4 -20.31 16.91 3.73
N MET A 5 -19.18 16.48 4.27
CA MET A 5 -18.62 16.92 5.56
C MET A 5 -17.58 18.04 5.38
N GLY A 6 -17.48 18.63 4.17
CA GLY A 6 -16.55 19.74 3.88
C GLY A 6 -15.11 19.29 3.55
N VAL A 7 -14.84 17.99 3.41
CA VAL A 7 -13.51 17.49 3.05
C VAL A 7 -13.40 17.41 1.53
N ASN A 8 -12.57 18.26 0.95
CA ASN A 8 -12.22 18.20 -0.47
C ASN A 8 -11.20 17.09 -0.72
N VAL A 9 -11.43 16.27 -1.76
CA VAL A 9 -10.55 15.17 -2.15
C VAL A 9 -10.10 15.39 -3.58
N VAL A 10 -8.79 15.51 -3.78
CA VAL A 10 -8.18 15.68 -5.10
C VAL A 10 -7.34 14.46 -5.40
N PHE A 11 -7.59 13.84 -6.56
CA PHE A 11 -6.82 12.70 -7.04
C PHE A 11 -5.70 13.19 -7.96
N ALA A 12 -4.49 12.65 -7.78
CA ALA A 12 -3.37 12.88 -8.67
C ALA A 12 -2.51 11.63 -8.84
N ASP A 13 -1.83 11.53 -9.98
CA ASP A 13 -0.83 10.48 -10.20
C ASP A 13 0.47 10.85 -9.48
N LEU A 14 0.60 10.42 -8.23
CA LEU A 14 1.81 10.62 -7.42
C LEU A 14 2.97 9.71 -7.84
N GLY A 15 2.82 8.95 -8.93
CA GLY A 15 3.93 8.34 -9.65
C GLY A 15 4.90 9.38 -10.21
N ASN A 16 4.43 10.61 -10.48
CA ASN A 16 5.26 11.78 -10.74
C ASN A 16 5.23 12.71 -9.50
N PRO A 17 6.35 12.88 -8.77
CA PRO A 17 6.40 13.77 -7.61
C PRO A 17 6.07 15.22 -7.90
N ASP A 18 6.21 15.70 -9.14
CA ASP A 18 5.95 17.10 -9.50
C ASP A 18 4.46 17.43 -9.45
N ASN A 19 3.59 16.44 -9.70
CA ASN A 19 2.15 16.60 -9.58
C ASN A 19 1.73 16.96 -8.15
N LEU A 20 2.51 16.56 -7.14
CA LEU A 20 2.25 16.96 -5.75
C LEU A 20 2.56 18.45 -5.53
N ASP A 21 3.62 18.98 -6.15
CA ASP A 21 4.00 20.39 -5.98
C ASP A 21 2.92 21.33 -6.52
N GLU A 22 2.31 20.97 -7.65
CA GLU A 22 1.19 21.72 -8.23
C GLU A 22 -0.01 21.77 -7.29
N LEU A 23 -0.35 20.62 -6.68
CA LEU A 23 -1.45 20.53 -5.72
C LEU A 23 -1.18 21.30 -4.42
N LEU A 24 0.04 21.22 -3.90
CA LEU A 24 0.44 21.96 -2.69
C LEU A 24 0.42 23.48 -2.92
N LYS A 25 0.65 23.96 -4.15
CA LYS A 25 0.52 25.37 -4.52
C LYS A 25 -0.94 25.80 -4.69
N ALA A 26 -1.76 24.94 -5.29
CA ALA A 26 -3.15 25.24 -5.61
C ALA A 26 -4.09 25.13 -4.40
N HIS A 27 -3.72 24.34 -3.39
CA HIS A 27 -4.59 23.98 -2.27
C HIS A 27 -3.86 24.00 -0.93
N ASN A 28 -4.60 24.31 0.14
CA ASN A 28 -4.16 24.12 1.52
C ASN A 28 -4.33 22.64 1.91
N VAL A 29 -3.44 21.78 1.41
CA VAL A 29 -3.48 20.33 1.63
C VAL A 29 -3.18 20.00 3.09
N LYS A 30 -4.08 19.26 3.75
CA LYS A 30 -3.89 18.82 5.16
C LYS A 30 -3.40 17.38 5.30
N LEU A 31 -3.64 16.56 4.29
CA LEU A 31 -3.25 15.16 4.28
C LEU A 31 -2.91 14.73 2.85
N VAL A 32 -1.72 14.16 2.68
CA VAL A 32 -1.34 13.40 1.49
C VAL A 32 -1.57 11.92 1.79
N TRP A 33 -2.47 11.30 1.03
CA TRP A 33 -2.81 9.88 1.17
C TRP A 33 -2.12 9.05 0.08
N LEU A 34 -1.32 8.09 0.48
CA LEU A 34 -0.54 7.22 -0.40
C LEU A 34 -1.03 5.77 -0.34
N GLU A 35 -0.74 5.01 -1.38
CA GLU A 35 -0.87 3.56 -1.40
C GLU A 35 0.32 2.99 -2.18
N MET A 36 1.09 2.08 -1.59
CA MET A 36 2.20 1.45 -2.29
C MET A 36 2.48 0.00 -1.84
N PRO A 37 2.48 -0.95 -2.80
CA PRO A 37 2.06 -0.83 -4.21
C PRO A 37 0.56 -0.55 -4.36
N SER A 38 0.15 0.13 -5.43
CA SER A 38 -1.28 0.41 -5.66
C SER A 38 -2.06 -0.82 -6.15
N ASN A 39 -3.31 -0.96 -5.72
CA ASN A 39 -4.24 -1.97 -6.21
C ASN A 39 -5.06 -1.43 -7.39
N PRO A 40 -5.24 -2.17 -8.51
CA PRO A 40 -4.64 -3.46 -8.88
C PRO A 40 -3.38 -3.34 -9.76
N LEU A 41 -2.96 -2.11 -10.08
CA LEU A 41 -1.94 -1.85 -11.10
C LEU A 41 -0.49 -2.00 -10.59
N LEU A 42 -0.31 -2.19 -9.28
CA LEU A 42 0.96 -2.36 -8.59
C LEU A 42 1.94 -1.21 -8.87
N ARG A 43 1.43 0.03 -8.95
CA ARG A 43 2.26 1.22 -9.17
C ARG A 43 3.07 1.52 -7.92
N LEU A 44 4.27 2.04 -8.13
CA LEU A 44 5.23 2.39 -7.08
C LEU A 44 5.47 3.90 -7.08
N VAL A 45 5.51 4.48 -5.89
CA VAL A 45 5.75 5.90 -5.63
C VAL A 45 7.01 6.08 -4.79
N ASP A 46 7.65 7.24 -4.87
CA ASP A 46 8.76 7.55 -3.96
C ASP A 46 8.22 8.11 -2.65
N ILE A 47 7.97 7.23 -1.68
CA ILE A 47 7.39 7.61 -0.38
C ILE A 47 8.25 8.68 0.31
N LYS A 48 9.58 8.55 0.27
CA LYS A 48 10.47 9.49 0.97
C LYS A 48 10.40 10.88 0.34
N ALA A 49 10.45 10.95 -1.00
CA ALA A 49 10.36 12.22 -1.71
C ALA A 49 8.99 12.89 -1.49
N LEU A 50 7.90 12.13 -1.60
CA LEU A 50 6.55 12.65 -1.38
C LEU A 50 6.33 13.10 0.07
N ALA A 51 6.83 12.32 1.05
CA ALA A 51 6.74 12.68 2.46
C ALA A 51 7.53 13.96 2.79
N ALA A 52 8.72 14.12 2.22
CA ALA A 52 9.49 15.35 2.39
C ALA A 52 8.77 16.58 1.82
N LYS A 53 8.18 16.46 0.62
CA LYS A 53 7.40 17.54 -0.01
C LYS A 53 6.17 17.93 0.81
N ALA A 54 5.40 16.94 1.26
CA ALA A 54 4.22 17.17 2.10
C ALA A 54 4.58 17.87 3.41
N LYS A 55 5.65 17.41 4.08
CA LYS A 55 6.13 18.02 5.33
C LYS A 55 6.61 19.45 5.18
N ALA A 56 7.28 19.77 4.07
CA ALA A 56 7.68 21.14 3.76
C ALA A 56 6.47 22.09 3.60
N ALA A 57 5.28 21.54 3.32
CA ALA A 57 4.03 22.28 3.20
C ALA A 57 3.10 22.13 4.42
N ASP A 58 3.61 21.63 5.56
CA ASP A 58 2.84 21.40 6.78
C ASP A 58 1.62 20.45 6.59
N ALA A 59 1.75 19.50 5.66
CA ALA A 59 0.76 18.46 5.40
C ALA A 59 1.18 17.12 6.01
N LEU A 60 0.23 16.42 6.63
CA LEU A 60 0.43 15.07 7.15
C LEU A 60 0.51 14.06 6.01
N VAL A 61 1.18 12.93 6.24
CA VAL A 61 1.26 11.83 5.26
C VAL A 61 0.73 10.53 5.84
N GLY A 62 -0.34 10.03 5.24
CA GLY A 62 -0.88 8.69 5.50
C GLY A 62 -0.57 7.76 4.35
N ILE A 63 -0.33 6.49 4.66
CA ILE A 63 -0.16 5.46 3.62
C ILE A 63 -0.90 4.18 3.96
N ASP A 64 -1.63 3.64 2.99
CA ASP A 64 -2.08 2.26 3.02
C ASP A 64 -0.90 1.33 2.69
N ASN A 65 -0.45 0.61 3.71
CA ASN A 65 0.67 -0.32 3.68
C ASN A 65 0.20 -1.79 3.70
N THR A 66 -1.06 -2.05 3.38
CA THR A 66 -1.68 -3.38 3.38
C THR A 66 -0.90 -4.38 2.52
N PHE A 67 -0.53 -3.98 1.29
CA PHE A 67 0.09 -4.88 0.31
C PHE A 67 1.54 -5.22 0.64
N ALA A 68 2.29 -4.26 1.19
CA ALA A 68 3.68 -4.47 1.54
C ALA A 68 3.82 -5.11 2.93
N THR A 69 2.92 -4.83 3.87
CA THR A 69 3.00 -5.24 5.28
C THR A 69 4.20 -4.59 6.01
N PRO A 70 4.23 -4.55 7.35
CA PRO A 70 5.39 -4.02 8.08
C PRO A 70 6.65 -4.88 7.91
N TYR A 71 6.53 -6.11 7.38
CA TYR A 71 7.67 -7.00 7.13
C TYR A 71 8.52 -6.53 5.93
N LEU A 72 7.90 -5.93 4.91
CA LEU A 72 8.61 -5.49 3.70
C LEU A 72 8.79 -3.98 3.60
N GLN A 73 7.93 -3.21 4.26
CA GLN A 73 7.94 -1.75 4.18
C GLN A 73 7.54 -1.14 5.53
N GLN A 74 8.35 -0.19 6.01
CA GLN A 74 8.14 0.52 7.28
C GLN A 74 7.94 2.02 7.00
N PRO A 75 6.71 2.48 6.69
CA PRO A 75 6.53 3.83 6.16
C PRO A 75 6.82 4.96 7.15
N LEU A 76 6.68 4.70 8.46
CA LEU A 76 6.99 5.71 9.49
C LEU A 76 8.47 6.12 9.47
N ASP A 77 9.36 5.16 9.15
CA ASP A 77 10.80 5.39 8.94
C ASP A 77 11.10 6.01 7.58
N MET A 78 10.14 5.97 6.66
CA MET A 78 10.21 6.60 5.34
C MET A 78 9.64 8.02 5.34
N GLY A 79 9.21 8.54 6.49
CA GLY A 79 8.74 9.90 6.64
C GLY A 79 7.23 10.04 6.75
N CYS A 80 6.44 8.96 6.65
CA CYS A 80 5.00 9.03 6.88
C CYS A 80 4.66 9.30 8.36
N ASP A 81 3.49 9.87 8.59
CA ASP A 81 2.94 10.15 9.93
C ASP A 81 1.97 9.04 10.36
N PHE A 82 1.29 8.41 9.39
CA PHE A 82 0.40 7.27 9.61
C PHE A 82 0.68 6.13 8.64
N ALA A 83 0.60 4.89 9.14
CA ALA A 83 0.57 3.67 8.35
C ALA A 83 -0.74 2.92 8.62
N PHE A 84 -1.54 2.71 7.57
CA PHE A 84 -2.79 1.99 7.60
C PHE A 84 -2.62 0.58 7.07
N HIS A 85 -3.36 -0.36 7.65
CA HIS A 85 -3.40 -1.75 7.24
C HIS A 85 -4.83 -2.28 7.32
N SER A 86 -5.28 -2.91 6.23
CA SER A 86 -6.35 -3.89 6.30
C SER A 86 -5.76 -5.18 6.90
N ALA A 87 -5.96 -5.37 8.19
CA ALA A 87 -5.48 -6.55 8.90
C ALA A 87 -6.16 -7.84 8.43
N THR A 88 -7.33 -7.72 7.80
CA THR A 88 -8.02 -8.78 7.04
C THR A 88 -7.12 -9.50 6.03
N LYS A 89 -6.11 -8.81 5.49
CA LYS A 89 -5.22 -9.36 4.47
C LYS A 89 -4.06 -10.11 5.13
N TYR A 90 -2.83 -9.63 4.95
CA TYR A 90 -1.64 -10.38 5.34
C TYR A 90 -1.38 -10.45 6.84
N LEU A 91 -1.85 -9.46 7.64
CA LEU A 91 -1.59 -9.44 9.08
C LEU A 91 -2.30 -10.61 9.79
N CYS A 92 -3.61 -10.75 9.59
CA CYS A 92 -4.33 -11.98 9.93
C CYS A 92 -3.75 -13.16 9.12
N GLY A 93 -3.81 -13.09 7.78
CA GLY A 93 -3.25 -14.10 6.88
C GLY A 93 -4.00 -15.42 6.82
N HIS A 94 -5.16 -15.54 7.49
CA HIS A 94 -5.95 -16.77 7.59
C HIS A 94 -7.39 -16.60 7.09
N SER A 95 -7.72 -15.43 6.51
CA SER A 95 -9.03 -15.14 5.90
C SER A 95 -10.23 -15.29 6.85
N ASP A 96 -10.01 -15.12 8.16
CA ASP A 96 -10.98 -15.35 9.24
C ASP A 96 -11.27 -14.11 10.08
N VAL A 97 -10.71 -12.94 9.72
CA VAL A 97 -10.90 -11.67 10.46
C VAL A 97 -11.19 -10.49 9.54
N LEU A 98 -12.14 -9.63 9.94
CA LEU A 98 -12.33 -8.29 9.38
C LEU A 98 -11.83 -7.23 10.36
N MET A 99 -10.70 -6.58 10.06
CA MET A 99 -10.10 -5.59 10.95
C MET A 99 -9.25 -4.57 10.18
N GLY A 100 -9.30 -3.31 10.60
CA GLY A 100 -8.38 -2.25 10.21
C GLY A 100 -7.43 -1.91 11.35
N ILE A 101 -6.18 -1.57 11.02
CA ILE A 101 -5.17 -1.09 11.97
C ILE A 101 -4.60 0.22 11.43
N VAL A 102 -4.48 1.21 12.30
CA VAL A 102 -3.71 2.44 12.05
C VAL A 102 -2.57 2.53 13.05
N VAL A 103 -1.38 2.81 12.56
CA VAL A 103 -0.19 3.08 13.36
C VAL A 103 0.20 4.53 13.13
N ALA A 104 0.18 5.34 14.18
CA ALA A 104 0.63 6.73 14.14
C ALA A 104 2.08 6.84 14.65
N LYS A 105 2.82 7.79 14.10
CA LYS A 105 4.24 8.01 14.45
C LYS A 105 4.45 8.47 15.89
N THR A 106 3.53 9.29 16.41
CA THR A 106 3.62 9.86 17.76
C THR A 106 2.29 9.71 18.51
N LYS A 107 2.34 9.90 19.83
CA LYS A 107 1.15 9.82 20.68
C LYS A 107 0.15 10.94 20.37
N GLU A 108 0.66 12.12 20.05
CA GLU A 108 -0.14 13.31 19.73
C GLU A 108 -0.95 13.06 18.45
N LEU A 109 -0.37 12.39 17.47
CA LEU A 109 -1.07 11.97 16.25
C LEU A 109 -2.07 10.83 16.50
N ALA A 110 -1.76 9.94 17.47
CA ALA A 110 -2.62 8.81 17.81
C ALA A 110 -3.86 9.23 18.63
N GLN A 111 -3.76 10.27 19.45
CA GLN A 111 -4.79 10.64 20.41
C GLN A 111 -6.15 10.95 19.74
N PRO A 112 -6.24 11.79 18.69
CA PRO A 112 -7.53 12.06 18.04
C PRO A 112 -8.15 10.81 17.40
N LEU A 113 -7.32 9.87 16.90
CA LEU A 113 -7.79 8.60 16.36
C LEU A 113 -8.35 7.70 17.46
N HIS A 114 -7.68 7.66 18.62
CA HIS A 114 -8.16 6.96 19.80
C HIS A 114 -9.50 7.51 20.29
N ASP A 115 -9.58 8.84 20.43
CA ASP A 115 -10.81 9.51 20.85
C ASP A 115 -11.94 9.20 19.86
N MET A 116 -11.68 9.28 18.55
CA MET A 116 -12.66 8.89 17.54
C MET A 116 -13.16 7.45 17.72
N MET A 117 -12.28 6.48 17.97
CA MET A 117 -12.68 5.08 18.21
C MET A 117 -13.59 4.95 19.45
N VAL A 118 -13.26 5.66 20.54
CA VAL A 118 -14.06 5.68 21.77
C VAL A 118 -15.45 6.26 21.52
N HIS A 119 -15.55 7.39 20.82
CA HIS A 119 -16.82 8.08 20.60
C HIS A 119 -17.70 7.42 19.53
N THR A 120 -17.10 6.79 18.51
CA THR A 120 -17.84 6.16 17.40
C THR A 120 -18.15 4.69 17.64
N GLY A 121 -17.45 4.04 18.58
CA GLY A 121 -17.55 2.60 18.80
C GLY A 121 -16.93 1.75 17.69
N ALA A 122 -16.16 2.36 16.77
CA ALA A 122 -15.44 1.67 15.70
C ALA A 122 -14.20 0.92 16.23
N ILE A 123 -14.41 -0.01 17.15
CA ILE A 123 -13.37 -0.82 17.81
C ILE A 123 -13.43 -2.27 17.33
N ALA A 124 -12.27 -2.95 17.36
CA ALA A 124 -12.19 -4.37 17.06
C ALA A 124 -12.60 -5.23 18.26
N GLY A 125 -13.25 -6.38 17.99
CA GLY A 125 -13.56 -7.37 19.01
C GLY A 125 -12.29 -8.00 19.59
N PRO A 126 -12.25 -8.37 20.90
CA PRO A 126 -11.07 -8.95 21.52
C PRO A 126 -10.64 -10.28 20.87
N THR A 127 -11.60 -11.08 20.41
CA THR A 127 -11.33 -12.32 19.67
C THR A 127 -10.65 -12.05 18.33
N ASP A 128 -11.11 -11.05 17.59
CA ASP A 128 -10.51 -10.64 16.31
C ASP A 128 -9.08 -10.14 16.54
N CYS A 129 -8.87 -9.35 17.61
CA CYS A 129 -7.53 -8.89 18.01
C CYS A 129 -6.60 -10.07 18.29
N TRP A 130 -7.09 -11.08 19.02
CA TRP A 130 -6.32 -12.29 19.30
C TRP A 130 -5.99 -13.08 18.02
N LEU A 131 -6.95 -13.25 17.11
CA LEU A 131 -6.74 -13.94 15.82
C LEU A 131 -5.70 -13.23 14.96
N VAL A 132 -5.73 -11.89 14.92
CA VAL A 132 -4.69 -11.10 14.22
C VAL A 132 -3.34 -11.26 14.89
N LEU A 133 -3.26 -11.21 16.23
CA LEU A 133 -2.01 -11.43 16.96
C LEU A 133 -1.44 -12.83 16.70
N ARG A 134 -2.28 -13.87 16.66
CA ARG A 134 -1.91 -15.23 16.24
C ARG A 134 -1.36 -15.24 14.82
N GLY A 135 -2.04 -14.58 13.88
CA GLY A 135 -1.63 -14.47 12.49
C GLY A 135 -0.26 -13.79 12.30
N ILE A 136 0.01 -12.74 13.06
CA ILE A 136 1.26 -11.98 13.01
C ILE A 136 2.48 -12.83 13.37
N LYS A 137 2.33 -13.83 14.26
CA LYS A 137 3.44 -14.72 14.68
C LYS A 137 4.08 -15.46 13.50
N THR A 138 3.31 -15.75 12.45
CA THR A 138 3.79 -16.44 11.24
C THR A 138 3.97 -15.50 10.05
N LEU A 139 3.80 -14.18 10.23
CA LEU A 139 3.84 -13.20 9.14
C LEU A 139 5.15 -13.29 8.34
N ALA A 140 6.31 -13.33 9.01
CA ALA A 140 7.60 -13.39 8.34
C ALA A 140 7.72 -14.62 7.42
N LEU A 141 7.38 -15.80 7.93
CA LEU A 141 7.44 -17.06 7.18
C LEU A 141 6.47 -17.05 6.00
N ARG A 142 5.23 -16.59 6.22
CA ARG A 142 4.22 -16.48 5.17
C ARG A 142 4.64 -15.50 4.08
N MET A 143 5.18 -14.33 4.45
CA MET A 143 5.60 -13.33 3.47
C MET A 143 6.81 -13.78 2.65
N GLU A 144 7.76 -14.52 3.24
CA GLU A 144 8.84 -15.15 2.48
C GLU A 144 8.31 -16.16 1.46
N ALA A 145 7.39 -17.04 1.88
CA ALA A 145 6.76 -18.00 0.98
C ALA A 145 5.95 -17.31 -0.13
N HIS A 146 5.17 -16.28 0.20
CA HIS A 146 4.44 -15.49 -0.79
C HIS A 146 5.38 -14.85 -1.82
N CYS A 147 6.47 -14.21 -1.38
CA CYS A 147 7.45 -13.65 -2.31
C CYS A 147 8.09 -14.71 -3.22
N LYS A 148 8.51 -15.86 -2.67
CA LYS A 148 9.13 -16.95 -3.45
C LYS A 148 8.16 -17.52 -4.48
N ASN A 149 6.93 -17.80 -4.07
CA ASN A 149 5.90 -18.38 -4.94
C ASN A 149 5.50 -17.42 -6.04
N ALA A 150 5.26 -16.16 -5.71
CA ALA A 150 4.87 -15.16 -6.70
C ALA A 150 5.97 -14.87 -7.72
N LEU A 151 7.24 -14.87 -7.31
CA LEU A 151 8.36 -14.77 -8.23
C LEU A 151 8.37 -15.95 -9.22
N GLU A 152 8.22 -17.17 -8.73
CA GLU A 152 8.18 -18.36 -9.57
C GLU A 152 6.99 -18.33 -10.54
N ILE A 153 5.81 -17.93 -10.05
CA ILE A 153 4.62 -17.76 -10.89
C ILE A 153 4.85 -16.66 -11.94
N ALA A 154 5.45 -15.54 -11.57
CA ALA A 154 5.76 -14.46 -12.51
C ALA A 154 6.69 -14.95 -13.63
N ARG A 155 7.76 -15.69 -13.30
CA ARG A 155 8.66 -16.30 -14.30
C ARG A 155 7.91 -17.25 -15.24
N ARG A 156 7.05 -18.11 -14.72
CA ARG A 156 6.24 -19.03 -15.53
C ARG A 156 5.27 -18.29 -16.44
N LEU A 157 4.63 -17.24 -15.93
CA LEU A 157 3.71 -16.41 -16.70
C LEU A 157 4.43 -15.63 -17.80
N GLU A 158 5.61 -15.09 -17.55
CA GLU A 158 6.43 -14.40 -18.56
C GLU A 158 6.83 -15.33 -19.71
N ALA A 159 7.14 -16.60 -19.41
CA ALA A 159 7.47 -17.60 -20.42
C ALA A 159 6.24 -18.16 -21.15
N HIS A 160 5.02 -17.91 -20.65
CA HIS A 160 3.83 -18.56 -21.16
C HIS A 160 3.32 -17.88 -22.46
N PRO A 161 3.10 -18.63 -23.56
CA PRO A 161 2.82 -18.04 -24.88
C PRO A 161 1.52 -17.24 -24.95
N ALA A 162 0.54 -17.52 -24.08
CA ALA A 162 -0.72 -16.77 -23.99
C ALA A 162 -0.62 -15.45 -23.20
N ILE A 163 0.51 -15.17 -22.54
CA ILE A 163 0.73 -13.99 -21.73
C ILE A 163 1.46 -12.94 -22.56
N GLU A 164 0.99 -11.70 -22.50
CA GLU A 164 1.59 -10.55 -23.16
C GLU A 164 2.57 -9.83 -22.24
N LYS A 165 2.16 -9.65 -20.97
CA LYS A 165 2.95 -8.91 -19.98
C LYS A 165 2.66 -9.46 -18.59
N CYS A 166 3.70 -9.67 -17.80
CA CYS A 166 3.62 -9.86 -16.35
C CYS A 166 4.23 -8.64 -15.65
N SER A 167 3.81 -8.35 -14.43
CA SER A 167 4.31 -7.25 -13.61
C SER A 167 4.23 -7.63 -12.15
N ILE A 168 5.37 -7.63 -11.48
CA ILE A 168 5.53 -7.92 -10.06
C ILE A 168 6.43 -6.83 -9.45
N PRO A 169 6.05 -6.23 -8.31
CA PRO A 169 6.93 -5.31 -7.61
C PRO A 169 8.16 -6.03 -7.02
N ALA A 170 9.23 -5.27 -6.79
CA ALA A 170 10.49 -5.83 -6.32
C ALA A 170 10.36 -6.40 -4.89
N CYS A 171 10.75 -7.66 -4.67
CA CYS A 171 10.89 -8.22 -3.32
C CYS A 171 12.33 -8.39 -2.90
N ARG A 172 12.53 -8.34 -1.57
CA ARG A 172 13.78 -8.55 -0.81
C ARG A 172 14.62 -9.74 -1.27
N LEU A 173 14.01 -10.75 -1.90
CA LEU A 173 14.65 -12.00 -2.32
C LEU A 173 15.23 -11.96 -3.75
N THR A 174 15.02 -10.89 -4.54
CA THR A 174 15.52 -10.82 -5.92
C THR A 174 15.87 -9.42 -6.40
N ASN A 175 16.92 -9.33 -7.22
CA ASN A 175 17.27 -8.14 -8.03
C ASN A 175 16.42 -8.00 -9.31
N ILE A 176 15.31 -8.75 -9.45
CA ILE A 176 14.46 -8.69 -10.64
C ILE A 176 13.46 -7.56 -10.46
N THR A 177 13.72 -6.44 -11.12
CA THR A 177 12.81 -5.31 -11.26
C THR A 177 12.31 -5.25 -12.70
N HIS A 178 10.99 -5.41 -12.92
CA HIS A 178 10.38 -5.13 -14.23
C HIS A 178 10.22 -3.62 -14.53
N SER A 179 10.72 -2.75 -13.64
CA SER A 179 10.78 -1.30 -13.82
C SER A 179 12.24 -0.82 -13.75
N PRO A 180 12.87 -0.43 -14.87
CA PRO A 180 14.31 -0.18 -14.94
C PRO A 180 14.84 1.05 -14.20
N LYS A 181 13.98 1.85 -13.55
CA LYS A 181 14.34 3.24 -13.19
C LYS A 181 14.10 3.68 -11.75
N ARG A 182 13.67 2.81 -10.82
CA ARG A 182 13.36 3.26 -9.46
C ARG A 182 14.10 2.41 -8.43
N LYS A 183 14.99 3.07 -7.67
CA LYS A 183 15.53 2.61 -6.37
C LYS A 183 14.36 2.48 -5.39
N CYS A 184 13.47 1.53 -5.64
CA CYS A 184 12.30 1.33 -4.79
C CYS A 184 12.73 0.46 -3.61
N PRO A 185 12.29 0.78 -2.38
CA PRO A 185 12.39 -0.16 -1.27
C PRO A 185 11.75 -1.49 -1.68
N LYS A 186 12.15 -2.55 -1.00
CA LYS A 186 11.78 -3.96 -1.23
C LYS A 186 10.28 -4.20 -1.01
N ALA A 187 9.41 -3.55 -1.79
CA ALA A 187 7.98 -3.47 -1.57
C ALA A 187 7.26 -4.58 -2.35
N SER A 188 6.77 -5.58 -1.61
CA SER A 188 5.76 -6.58 -1.98
C SER A 188 5.95 -7.38 -3.28
N ALA A 189 6.53 -8.58 -3.22
CA ALA A 189 6.34 -9.56 -4.32
C ALA A 189 5.13 -10.46 -4.10
N ALA A 190 4.27 -10.27 -3.10
CA ALA A 190 3.17 -11.22 -2.89
C ALA A 190 2.04 -11.10 -3.93
N TRP A 191 1.99 -9.99 -4.67
CA TRP A 191 1.02 -9.73 -5.73
C TRP A 191 1.70 -9.61 -7.08
N LEU A 192 1.06 -10.19 -8.09
CA LEU A 192 1.45 -10.07 -9.49
C LEU A 192 0.24 -9.71 -10.33
N ARG A 193 0.50 -9.04 -11.44
CA ARG A 193 -0.50 -8.70 -12.46
C ARG A 193 0.01 -9.21 -13.80
N PHE A 194 -0.88 -9.78 -14.60
CA PHE A 194 -0.56 -10.12 -15.99
C PHE A 194 -1.67 -9.71 -16.94
N ILE A 195 -1.33 -9.61 -18.22
CA ILE A 195 -2.24 -9.35 -19.33
C ILE A 195 -2.15 -10.55 -20.27
N SER A 196 -3.27 -11.18 -20.58
CA SER A 196 -3.32 -12.22 -21.61
C SER A 196 -3.53 -11.60 -23.00
N LYS A 197 -2.99 -12.26 -24.04
CA LYS A 197 -3.10 -11.82 -25.43
C LYS A 197 -4.56 -11.78 -25.93
N THR A 198 -5.41 -12.69 -25.44
CA THR A 198 -6.83 -12.77 -25.80
C THR A 198 -7.67 -11.61 -25.24
N THR A 199 -7.30 -11.04 -24.08
CA THR A 199 -8.09 -9.97 -23.45
C THR A 199 -7.92 -8.63 -24.17
N ARG A 200 -6.78 -8.39 -24.84
CA ARG A 200 -6.51 -7.17 -25.61
C ARG A 200 -7.29 -7.11 -26.92
N ALA A 201 -7.47 -8.26 -27.59
CA ALA A 201 -8.25 -8.35 -28.82
C ALA A 201 -9.69 -7.79 -28.66
N LYS A 202 -10.30 -7.97 -27.48
CA LYS A 202 -11.63 -7.40 -27.16
C LYS A 202 -11.63 -5.91 -26.78
N ARG A 203 -10.48 -5.34 -26.40
CA ARG A 203 -10.36 -3.91 -26.01
C ARG A 203 -9.94 -2.99 -27.15
N GLN A 204 -9.40 -3.52 -28.25
CA GLN A 204 -9.08 -2.74 -29.44
C GLN A 204 -10.23 -2.67 -30.45
N THR A 205 -11.28 -3.46 -30.24
CA THR A 205 -12.49 -3.50 -31.09
C THR A 205 -13.70 -2.85 -30.42
N ALA A 206 -13.50 -2.05 -29.37
CA ALA A 206 -14.54 -1.33 -28.63
C ALA A 206 -14.15 0.14 -28.45
#